data_AF-A0A084IG74-F1
#
_entry.id   AF-A0A084IG74-F1
#
_cell.length_a   1.000
_cell.length_b   1.000
_cell.length_c   1.000
_cell.angle_alpha   90.00
_cell.angle_beta   90.00
_cell.angle_gamma   90.00
#
_symmetry.space_group_name_H-M   'P 1'
#
loop_
_entity.id
_entity.type
_entity.pdbx_description
1 polymer ?
#
loop_
_entity_poly.entity_id
_entity_poly.type
_entity_poly.pdbx_seq_one_letter_code
_entity_poly.pdbx_strand_id
1 'polypeptide(L)'
;MSNVLSPHLTLTMGLGEGPLWHPEQNALYWVDILGGALHRLDFATDEHSVVTYDEAITCVVRHTDGGFVAAMRSGLWRLDDQGTRQTRLADAPEDSRDHRFNDGGCDPAGRFWIGTMNETQATADASLYCYDGQTLRARLGDMTITNGLAFSTDGRWMYHTDTPSRVIRRHAFDPASGEIGPGETWVDLNTLDIEGSPDGAAVDAEDHYWTALFGGAAVARFDPDGQLVARYPLAALQPTMPAFGGPDGRTLFVTTARENMDAATLAEWPHSGSVFSMTVDVPGRAAAAFNPGVNP
;
A
#
# COMPACT_ATOMS: atom_id res chain seq x y z
N MET A 1 9.88 -17.88 17.47
CA MET A 1 10.34 -16.59 16.93
C MET A 1 9.36 -15.55 17.46
N SER A 2 9.79 -14.34 17.79
CA SER A 2 8.91 -13.36 18.43
C SER A 2 7.95 -12.77 17.39
N ASN A 3 6.64 -13.00 17.57
CA ASN A 3 5.55 -12.36 16.81
C ASN A 3 5.38 -10.90 17.28
N VAL A 4 6.46 -10.12 17.27
CA VAL A 4 6.53 -8.74 17.75
C VAL A 4 7.09 -7.89 16.62
N LEU A 5 6.35 -6.87 16.22
CA LEU A 5 6.83 -5.86 15.29
C LEU A 5 7.89 -5.00 15.97
N SER A 6 9.11 -5.07 15.46
CA SER A 6 10.25 -4.27 15.91
C SER A 6 10.83 -3.45 14.76
N PRO A 7 11.48 -2.30 15.04
CA PRO A 7 12.17 -1.53 14.00
C PRO A 7 13.17 -2.43 13.26
N HIS A 8 12.99 -2.54 11.95
CA HIS A 8 13.89 -3.25 11.05
C HIS A 8 14.96 -2.29 10.51
N LEU A 9 14.51 -1.13 10.04
CA LEU A 9 15.37 -0.04 9.58
C LEU A 9 14.86 1.27 10.18
N THR A 10 15.68 1.92 11.00
CA THR A 10 15.32 3.19 11.65
C THR A 10 15.50 4.34 10.68
N LEU A 11 14.40 5.05 10.39
CA LEU A 11 14.36 6.18 9.47
C LEU A 11 13.50 7.31 10.04
N THR A 12 13.48 8.43 9.33
CA THR A 12 12.71 9.62 9.69
C THR A 12 11.80 10.06 8.56
N MET A 13 11.20 9.10 7.84
CA MET A 13 10.36 9.37 6.67
C MET A 13 9.18 10.26 7.03
N GLY A 14 8.84 11.18 6.13
CA GLY A 14 7.63 11.99 6.27
C GLY A 14 6.40 11.09 6.20
N LEU A 15 6.31 10.29 5.14
CA LEU A 15 5.22 9.36 4.90
C LEU A 15 5.74 8.13 4.16
N GLY A 16 6.27 7.17 4.92
CA GLY A 16 6.70 5.89 4.35
C GLY A 16 5.50 5.09 3.89
N GLU A 17 5.49 4.57 2.66
CA GLU A 17 4.32 3.90 2.05
C GLU A 17 4.73 2.90 0.96
N GLY A 18 3.76 2.16 0.42
CA GLY A 18 3.89 1.28 -0.74
C GLY A 18 5.02 0.23 -0.65
N PRO A 19 5.20 -0.49 0.48
CA PRO A 19 6.21 -1.54 0.56
C PRO A 19 5.92 -2.67 -0.43
N LEU A 20 6.96 -3.05 -1.19
CA LEU A 20 6.93 -4.05 -2.25
C LEU A 20 8.12 -4.99 -2.09
N TRP A 21 7.85 -6.27 -1.89
CA TRP A 21 8.87 -7.30 -1.95
C TRP A 21 9.21 -7.66 -3.40
N HIS A 22 10.49 -7.59 -3.76
CA HIS A 22 11.01 -8.00 -5.06
C HIS A 22 11.77 -9.33 -4.91
N PRO A 23 11.16 -10.49 -5.24
CA PRO A 23 11.74 -11.80 -4.96
C PRO A 23 13.01 -12.09 -5.77
N GLU A 24 13.09 -11.66 -7.03
CA GLU A 24 14.26 -11.89 -7.89
C GLU A 24 15.49 -11.08 -7.45
N GLN A 25 15.26 -9.89 -6.88
CA GLN A 25 16.31 -9.03 -6.34
C GLN A 25 16.56 -9.24 -4.84
N ASN A 26 15.77 -10.10 -4.18
CA ASN A 26 15.78 -10.33 -2.74
C ASN A 26 15.82 -9.01 -1.93
N ALA A 27 14.93 -8.08 -2.29
CA ALA A 27 14.94 -6.72 -1.75
C ALA A 27 13.53 -6.20 -1.45
N LEU A 28 13.43 -5.38 -0.42
CA LEU A 28 12.24 -4.58 -0.12
C LEU A 28 12.38 -3.21 -0.78
N TYR A 29 11.36 -2.78 -1.51
CA TYR A 29 11.20 -1.41 -1.98
C TYR A 29 10.07 -0.74 -1.23
N TRP A 30 10.13 0.57 -1.03
CA TRP A 30 9.04 1.38 -0.47
C TRP A 30 9.28 2.85 -0.81
N VAL A 31 8.29 3.71 -0.64
CA VAL A 31 8.41 5.13 -0.92
C VAL A 31 8.39 5.97 0.35
N ASP A 32 8.99 7.15 0.32
CA ASP A 32 8.63 8.27 1.21
C ASP A 32 7.90 9.30 0.34
N ILE A 33 6.57 9.38 0.49
CA ILE A 33 5.71 10.19 -0.37
C ILE A 33 6.07 11.67 -0.27
N LEU A 34 6.20 12.17 0.96
CA LEU A 34 6.52 13.57 1.23
C LEU A 34 8.00 13.88 0.96
N GLY A 35 8.87 12.87 1.13
CA GLY A 35 10.29 12.97 0.76
C GLY A 35 10.56 12.86 -0.74
N GLY A 36 9.57 12.45 -1.55
CA GLY A 36 9.75 12.21 -2.97
C GLY A 36 10.82 11.15 -3.24
N ALA A 37 10.84 10.04 -2.49
CA ALA A 37 11.93 9.08 -2.54
C ALA A 37 11.44 7.64 -2.73
N LEU A 38 12.19 6.86 -3.52
CA LEU A 38 12.08 5.40 -3.59
C LEU A 38 13.27 4.81 -2.83
N HIS A 39 12.98 4.02 -1.81
CA HIS A 39 13.94 3.31 -1.00
C HIS A 39 14.06 1.86 -1.46
N ARG A 40 15.25 1.28 -1.30
CA ARG A 40 15.53 -0.15 -1.50
C ARG A 40 16.35 -0.66 -0.32
N LEU A 41 15.94 -1.78 0.27
CA LEU A 41 16.73 -2.52 1.24
C LEU A 41 17.03 -3.92 0.69
N ASP A 42 18.31 -4.21 0.53
CA ASP A 42 18.76 -5.56 0.23
C ASP A 42 18.59 -6.46 1.46
N PHE A 43 17.82 -7.53 1.34
CA PHE A 43 17.49 -8.38 2.48
C PHE A 43 18.64 -9.28 2.94
N ALA A 44 19.65 -9.51 2.08
CA ALA A 44 20.80 -10.34 2.42
C ALA A 44 21.94 -9.54 3.05
N THR A 45 22.13 -8.29 2.63
CA THR A 45 23.27 -7.45 3.05
C THR A 45 22.88 -6.31 4.00
N ASP A 46 21.58 -6.07 4.21
CA ASP A 46 21.04 -4.88 4.89
C ASP A 46 21.46 -3.56 4.23
N GLU A 47 21.88 -3.60 2.96
CA GLU A 47 22.26 -2.40 2.21
C GLU A 47 21.01 -1.59 1.85
N HIS A 48 20.95 -0.35 2.37
CA HIS A 48 19.88 0.61 2.10
C HIS A 48 20.34 1.66 1.09
N SER A 49 19.61 1.78 -0.03
CA SER A 49 19.81 2.84 -1.03
C SER A 49 18.52 3.63 -1.27
N VAL A 50 18.68 4.84 -1.81
CA VAL A 50 17.58 5.79 -2.05
C VAL A 50 17.75 6.47 -3.40
N VAL A 51 16.66 6.57 -4.15
CA VAL A 51 16.52 7.39 -5.36
C VAL A 51 15.49 8.47 -5.08
N THR A 52 15.85 9.73 -5.35
CA THR A 52 14.99 10.89 -5.09
C THR A 52 14.40 11.44 -6.38
N TYR A 53 13.21 12.02 -6.27
CA TYR A 53 12.44 12.65 -7.33
C TYR A 53 12.10 14.09 -6.94
N ASP A 54 11.70 14.87 -7.94
CA ASP A 54 11.25 16.26 -7.83
C ASP A 54 9.74 16.39 -7.52
N GLU A 55 9.07 15.27 -7.26
CA GLU A 55 7.64 15.20 -6.95
C GLU A 55 7.37 13.98 -6.05
N ALA A 56 6.16 13.95 -5.46
CA ALA A 56 5.71 12.81 -4.68
C ALA A 56 5.64 11.55 -5.55
N ILE A 57 6.20 10.46 -5.04
CA ILE A 57 6.02 9.09 -5.53
C ILE A 57 5.25 8.32 -4.44
N THR A 58 4.19 7.63 -4.82
CA THR A 58 3.14 7.17 -3.88
C THR A 58 3.13 5.66 -3.73
N CYS A 59 3.41 4.94 -4.82
CA CYS A 59 3.73 3.51 -4.79
C CYS A 59 4.52 3.12 -6.05
N VAL A 60 5.09 1.91 -6.01
CA VAL A 60 5.67 1.23 -7.17
C VAL A 60 5.13 -0.19 -7.26
N VAL A 61 4.95 -0.70 -8.48
CA VAL A 61 4.69 -2.11 -8.76
C VAL A 61 5.74 -2.64 -9.71
N ARG A 62 6.13 -3.92 -9.57
CA ARG A 62 7.03 -4.57 -10.54
C ARG A 62 6.38 -4.58 -11.91
N HIS A 63 7.15 -4.44 -12.98
CA HIS A 63 6.66 -4.62 -14.34
C HIS A 63 7.21 -5.96 -14.89
N THR A 64 6.41 -6.70 -15.67
CA THR A 64 6.81 -8.04 -16.18
C THR A 64 8.08 -8.02 -17.03
N ASP A 65 8.30 -6.94 -17.78
CA ASP A 65 9.51 -6.72 -18.59
C ASP A 65 10.69 -6.09 -17.80
N GLY A 66 10.77 -6.28 -16.48
CA GLY A 66 11.78 -5.71 -15.58
C GLY A 66 11.40 -4.32 -15.06
N GLY A 67 12.15 -3.72 -14.13
CA GLY A 67 11.87 -2.40 -13.54
C GLY A 67 10.49 -2.26 -12.89
N PHE A 68 9.97 -1.03 -12.85
CA PHE A 68 8.73 -0.70 -12.17
C PHE A 68 7.76 0.13 -13.01
N VAL A 69 6.49 0.12 -12.60
CA VAL A 69 5.55 1.22 -12.83
C VAL A 69 5.39 1.98 -11.52
N ALA A 70 5.45 3.31 -11.57
CA ALA A 70 5.33 4.18 -10.42
C ALA A 70 4.14 5.13 -10.57
N ALA A 71 3.41 5.35 -9.48
CA ALA A 71 2.43 6.42 -9.38
C ALA A 71 3.09 7.65 -8.77
N MET A 72 3.25 8.71 -9.56
CA MET A 72 3.82 9.99 -9.13
C MET A 72 2.76 11.08 -9.24
N ARG A 73 2.94 12.20 -8.52
CA ARG A 73 1.96 13.31 -8.49
C ARG A 73 1.45 13.71 -9.87
N SER A 74 2.36 13.74 -10.85
CA SER A 74 2.06 14.17 -12.20
C SER A 74 1.40 13.09 -13.06
N GLY A 75 1.55 11.80 -12.75
CA GLY A 75 1.06 10.69 -13.59
C GLY A 75 1.69 9.33 -13.29
N LEU A 76 1.34 8.34 -14.11
CA LEU A 76 1.94 7.01 -14.07
C LEU A 76 3.21 6.99 -14.92
N TRP A 77 4.28 6.40 -14.40
CA TRP A 77 5.59 6.41 -15.04
C TRP A 77 6.22 5.02 -15.07
N ARG A 78 6.92 4.73 -16.16
CA ARG A 78 7.86 3.61 -16.24
C ARG A 78 9.17 3.99 -15.56
N LEU A 79 9.66 3.13 -14.66
CA LEU A 79 11.00 3.21 -14.09
C LEU A 79 11.83 2.00 -14.53
N ASP A 80 13.14 2.17 -14.67
CA ASP A 80 14.06 1.04 -14.85
C ASP A 80 14.37 0.34 -13.50
N ASP A 81 15.22 -0.70 -13.53
CA ASP A 81 15.60 -1.47 -12.34
C ASP A 81 16.34 -0.64 -11.28
N GLN A 82 16.91 0.51 -11.68
CA GLN A 82 17.61 1.43 -10.80
C GLN A 82 16.69 2.56 -10.30
N GLY A 83 15.39 2.54 -10.65
CA GLY A 83 14.44 3.58 -10.28
C GLY A 83 14.54 4.84 -11.14
N THR A 84 15.29 4.84 -12.24
CA THR A 84 15.37 6.03 -13.11
C THR A 84 14.06 6.21 -13.85
N ARG A 85 13.49 7.42 -13.79
CA ARG A 85 12.26 7.78 -14.51
C ARG A 85 12.48 7.76 -16.02
N GLN A 86 11.69 6.95 -16.72
CA GLN A 86 11.76 6.77 -18.18
C GLN A 86 10.58 7.48 -18.86
N THR A 87 9.55 6.72 -19.25
CA THR A 87 8.42 7.20 -20.05
C THR A 87 7.17 7.35 -19.19
N ARG A 88 6.42 8.42 -19.42
CA ARG A 88 5.09 8.61 -18.83
C ARG A 88 4.08 7.70 -19.54
N LEU A 89 3.34 6.93 -18.76
CA LEU A 89 2.36 5.95 -19.21
C LEU A 89 0.94 6.53 -19.26
N ALA A 90 0.62 7.40 -18.30
CA ALA A 90 -0.65 8.13 -18.22
C ALA A 90 -0.45 9.44 -17.44
N ASP A 91 -1.25 10.45 -17.76
CA ASP A 91 -1.35 11.66 -16.94
C ASP A 91 -2.14 11.38 -15.65
N ALA A 92 -1.90 12.17 -14.61
CA ALA A 92 -2.77 12.17 -13.43
C ALA A 92 -4.19 12.58 -13.87
N PRO A 93 -5.24 11.86 -13.44
CA PRO A 93 -6.60 12.11 -13.90
C PRO A 93 -7.23 13.36 -13.27
N GLU A 94 -6.69 13.80 -12.12
CA GLU A 94 -7.20 14.88 -11.28
C GLU A 94 -6.22 16.06 -11.21
N ASP A 95 -6.68 17.20 -10.71
CA ASP A 95 -5.86 18.40 -10.59
C ASP A 95 -4.79 18.24 -9.51
N SER A 96 -3.54 18.17 -9.95
CA SER A 96 -2.40 17.95 -9.09
C SER A 96 -2.09 19.13 -8.14
N ARG A 97 -2.93 20.14 -8.01
CA ARG A 97 -2.81 21.17 -6.96
C ARG A 97 -3.30 20.65 -5.63
N ASP A 98 -4.44 19.96 -5.65
CA ASP A 98 -5.13 19.50 -4.44
C ASP A 98 -5.26 17.96 -4.39
N HIS A 99 -4.94 17.25 -5.49
CA HIS A 99 -4.97 15.80 -5.58
C HIS A 99 -3.60 15.18 -5.84
N ARG A 100 -3.45 13.94 -5.38
CA ARG A 100 -2.35 13.04 -5.76
C ARG A 100 -2.84 11.58 -5.77
N PHE A 101 -2.09 10.71 -6.43
CA PHE A 101 -2.22 9.28 -6.17
C PHE A 101 -1.88 8.95 -4.70
N ASN A 102 -2.34 7.79 -4.23
CA ASN A 102 -2.11 7.31 -2.87
C ASN A 102 -1.70 5.82 -2.87
N ASP A 103 -2.54 4.92 -2.36
CA ASP A 103 -2.28 3.48 -2.37
C ASP A 103 -2.61 2.84 -3.72
N GLY A 104 -1.83 1.83 -4.08
CA GLY A 104 -2.00 1.10 -5.32
C GLY A 104 -1.23 -0.22 -5.36
N GLY A 105 -1.71 -1.11 -6.21
CA GLY A 105 -1.16 -2.45 -6.37
C GLY A 105 -1.72 -3.13 -7.60
N CYS A 106 -1.13 -4.26 -7.98
CA CYS A 106 -1.64 -5.04 -9.09
C CYS A 106 -2.72 -6.02 -8.63
N ASP A 107 -3.77 -6.15 -9.44
CA ASP A 107 -4.69 -7.28 -9.31
C ASP A 107 -3.99 -8.61 -9.69
N PRO A 108 -4.61 -9.78 -9.42
CA PRO A 108 -4.01 -11.07 -9.75
C PRO A 108 -3.70 -11.30 -11.23
N ALA A 109 -4.35 -10.55 -12.15
CA ALA A 109 -4.07 -10.63 -13.57
C ALA A 109 -2.88 -9.74 -13.98
N GLY A 110 -2.56 -8.72 -13.18
CA GLY A 110 -1.48 -7.77 -13.41
C GLY A 110 -1.96 -6.40 -13.91
N ARG A 111 -3.24 -6.05 -13.76
CA ARG A 111 -3.71 -4.67 -14.00
C ARG A 111 -3.28 -3.80 -12.82
N PHE A 112 -2.84 -2.56 -13.07
CA PHE A 112 -2.41 -1.68 -11.99
C PHE A 112 -3.59 -0.85 -11.48
N TRP A 113 -4.02 -1.14 -10.26
CA TRP A 113 -5.05 -0.39 -9.55
C TRP A 113 -4.39 0.68 -8.69
N ILE A 114 -4.90 1.90 -8.77
CA ILE A 114 -4.28 3.05 -8.11
C ILE A 114 -5.37 4.03 -7.65
N GLY A 115 -5.33 4.32 -6.37
CA GLY A 115 -6.22 5.28 -5.74
C GLY A 115 -5.67 6.70 -5.77
N THR A 116 -6.56 7.69 -5.72
CA THR A 116 -6.21 9.10 -5.46
C THR A 116 -6.70 9.56 -4.10
N MET A 117 -6.26 10.76 -3.69
CA MET A 117 -6.80 11.45 -2.54
C MET A 117 -6.87 12.95 -2.78
N ASN A 118 -7.81 13.59 -2.09
CA ASN A 118 -7.83 15.04 -1.94
C ASN A 118 -7.02 15.43 -0.70
N GLU A 119 -5.88 16.08 -0.90
CA GLU A 119 -4.95 16.47 0.17
C GLU A 119 -5.56 17.52 1.12
N THR A 120 -6.53 18.31 0.65
CA THR A 120 -7.27 19.25 1.51
C THR A 120 -8.33 18.54 2.35
N GLN A 121 -8.74 17.33 1.94
CA GLN A 121 -9.83 16.54 2.51
C GLN A 121 -11.17 17.30 2.58
N ALA A 122 -11.32 18.38 1.80
CA ALA A 122 -12.50 19.24 1.84
C ALA A 122 -13.71 18.63 1.11
N THR A 123 -13.46 17.75 0.13
CA THR A 123 -14.45 17.12 -0.73
C THR A 123 -14.12 15.65 -0.96
N ALA A 124 -15.17 14.85 -1.20
CA ALA A 124 -15.07 13.44 -1.56
C ALA A 124 -15.05 13.30 -3.09
N ASP A 125 -13.98 13.79 -3.73
CA ASP A 125 -13.79 13.80 -5.18
C ASP A 125 -12.57 12.99 -5.65
N ALA A 126 -12.04 12.13 -4.78
CA ALA A 126 -11.04 11.14 -5.11
C ALA A 126 -11.68 9.85 -5.65
N SER A 127 -10.88 9.08 -6.39
CA SER A 127 -11.34 7.89 -7.12
C SER A 127 -10.32 6.75 -7.08
N LEU A 128 -10.80 5.53 -7.27
CA LEU A 128 -9.97 4.35 -7.52
C LEU A 128 -9.94 4.10 -9.02
N TYR A 129 -8.75 4.06 -9.60
CA TYR A 129 -8.52 3.86 -11.02
C TYR A 129 -7.87 2.50 -11.30
N CYS A 130 -8.01 2.03 -12.54
CA CYS A 130 -7.32 0.87 -13.07
C CYS A 130 -6.63 1.22 -14.38
N TYR A 131 -5.33 0.93 -14.47
CA TYR A 131 -4.51 1.03 -15.66
C TYR A 131 -4.28 -0.36 -16.26
N ASP A 132 -4.72 -0.55 -17.50
CA ASP A 132 -4.64 -1.81 -18.26
C ASP A 132 -3.42 -1.89 -19.20
N GLY A 133 -2.53 -0.89 -19.17
CA GLY A 133 -1.42 -0.75 -20.13
C GLY A 133 -1.70 0.16 -21.31
N GLN A 134 -2.94 0.63 -21.45
CA GLN A 134 -3.32 1.59 -22.48
C GLN A 134 -4.03 2.80 -21.88
N THR A 135 -4.96 2.56 -20.96
CA THR A 135 -5.86 3.58 -20.43
C THR A 135 -5.98 3.49 -18.93
N LEU A 136 -5.97 4.65 -18.27
CA LEU A 136 -6.29 4.79 -16.84
C LEU A 136 -7.78 5.11 -16.73
N ARG A 137 -8.56 4.24 -16.10
CA ARG A 137 -10.03 4.35 -16.01
C ARG A 137 -10.48 4.39 -14.56
N ALA A 138 -11.34 5.34 -14.22
CA ALA A 138 -12.01 5.35 -12.92
C ALA A 138 -12.93 4.12 -12.79
N ARG A 139 -12.87 3.45 -11.64
CA ARG A 139 -13.67 2.26 -11.31
C ARG A 139 -14.58 2.50 -10.11
N LEU A 140 -14.10 3.23 -9.11
CA LEU A 140 -14.89 3.75 -7.98
C LEU A 140 -14.61 5.25 -7.82
N GLY A 141 -15.58 6.00 -7.31
CA GLY A 141 -15.47 7.45 -7.03
C GLY A 141 -16.16 7.80 -5.71
N ASP A 142 -16.34 9.10 -5.48
CA ASP A 142 -16.98 9.68 -4.29
C ASP A 142 -16.25 9.35 -2.98
N MET A 143 -14.92 9.43 -2.98
CA MET A 143 -14.05 9.11 -1.84
C MET A 143 -13.15 10.29 -1.47
N THR A 144 -12.56 10.29 -0.28
CA THR A 144 -11.63 11.34 0.16
C THR A 144 -10.19 10.85 0.14
N ILE A 145 -9.92 9.67 0.70
CA ILE A 145 -8.58 9.06 0.76
C ILE A 145 -8.69 7.55 0.51
N THR A 146 -8.38 7.15 -0.71
CA THR A 146 -8.38 5.75 -1.13
C THR A 146 -7.19 4.97 -0.56
N ASN A 147 -7.45 3.79 -0.01
CA ASN A 147 -6.47 2.97 0.69
C ASN A 147 -6.92 1.50 0.78
N GLY A 148 -6.07 0.67 1.39
CA GLY A 148 -6.38 -0.70 1.80
C GLY A 148 -6.67 -1.64 0.64
N LEU A 149 -6.07 -1.36 -0.51
CA LEU A 149 -6.31 -2.18 -1.70
C LEU A 149 -5.68 -3.56 -1.51
N ALA A 150 -6.51 -4.60 -1.54
CA ALA A 150 -6.02 -5.98 -1.58
C ALA A 150 -6.99 -6.90 -2.32
N PHE A 151 -6.52 -8.09 -2.67
CA PHE A 151 -7.31 -9.10 -3.36
C PHE A 151 -7.23 -10.44 -2.64
N SER A 152 -8.38 -11.12 -2.52
CA SER A 152 -8.44 -12.51 -2.03
C SER A 152 -7.57 -13.47 -2.85
N THR A 153 -7.24 -14.63 -2.27
CA THR A 153 -6.37 -15.65 -2.83
C THR A 153 -6.88 -16.17 -4.17
N ASP A 154 -8.19 -16.39 -4.25
CA ASP A 154 -8.91 -16.83 -5.45
C ASP A 154 -9.24 -15.69 -6.43
N GLY A 155 -8.94 -14.44 -6.05
CA GLY A 155 -9.19 -13.24 -6.86
C GLY A 155 -10.67 -12.92 -7.06
N ARG A 156 -11.58 -13.41 -6.20
CA ARG A 156 -13.03 -13.12 -6.32
C ARG A 156 -13.51 -11.98 -5.44
N TRP A 157 -12.65 -11.48 -4.57
CA TRP A 157 -12.87 -10.28 -3.75
C TRP A 157 -11.76 -9.26 -3.95
N MET A 158 -12.17 -8.01 -4.12
CA MET A 158 -11.33 -6.82 -3.95
C MET A 158 -11.74 -6.12 -2.65
N TYR A 159 -10.77 -5.81 -1.81
CA TYR A 159 -10.92 -5.04 -0.59
C TYR A 159 -10.42 -3.61 -0.83
N HIS A 160 -11.07 -2.63 -0.21
CA HIS A 160 -10.73 -1.22 -0.33
C HIS A 160 -11.35 -0.41 0.82
N THR A 161 -10.72 0.69 1.22
CA THR A 161 -11.26 1.63 2.20
C THR A 161 -11.14 3.08 1.73
N ASP A 162 -12.17 3.88 2.04
CA ASP A 162 -12.02 5.33 2.13
C ASP A 162 -11.64 5.65 3.58
N THR A 163 -10.39 6.02 3.82
CA THR A 163 -9.77 6.09 5.16
C THR A 163 -10.61 6.84 6.19
N PRO A 164 -11.17 8.04 5.90
CA PRO A 164 -11.96 8.79 6.88
C PRO A 164 -13.27 8.11 7.30
N SER A 165 -13.80 7.21 6.47
CA SER A 165 -14.99 6.42 6.81
C SER A 165 -14.73 5.37 7.89
N ARG A 166 -13.47 4.91 8.00
CA ARG A 166 -13.04 3.81 8.87
C ARG A 166 -13.81 2.49 8.60
N VAL A 167 -14.28 2.32 7.36
CA VAL A 167 -15.00 1.14 6.89
C VAL A 167 -14.23 0.50 5.74
N ILE A 168 -13.84 -0.76 5.94
CA ILE A 168 -13.28 -1.60 4.89
C ILE A 168 -14.46 -2.23 4.13
N ARG A 169 -14.51 -1.96 2.83
CA ARG A 169 -15.48 -2.55 1.90
C ARG A 169 -14.86 -3.71 1.17
N ARG A 170 -15.70 -4.65 0.75
CA ARG A 170 -15.33 -5.66 -0.24
C ARG A 170 -16.28 -5.62 -1.44
N HIS A 171 -15.73 -5.96 -2.59
CA HIS A 171 -16.43 -6.00 -3.88
C HIS A 171 -16.24 -7.38 -4.49
N ALA A 172 -17.30 -7.98 -5.02
CA ALA A 172 -17.15 -9.13 -5.91
C ALA A 172 -16.25 -8.71 -7.08
N PHE A 173 -15.24 -9.49 -7.38
CA PHE A 173 -14.25 -9.20 -8.41
C PHE A 173 -14.22 -10.33 -9.42
N ASP A 174 -14.25 -10.00 -10.70
CA ASP A 174 -13.99 -10.97 -11.77
C ASP A 174 -12.51 -10.84 -12.18
N PRO A 175 -11.64 -11.79 -11.84
CA PRO A 175 -10.22 -11.69 -12.18
C PRO A 175 -9.98 -11.74 -13.70
N ALA A 176 -10.89 -12.34 -14.47
CA ALA A 176 -10.75 -12.46 -15.91
C ALA A 176 -10.92 -11.11 -16.61
N SER A 177 -11.98 -10.37 -16.28
CA SER A 177 -12.29 -9.06 -16.89
C SER A 177 -11.79 -7.86 -16.08
N GLY A 178 -11.50 -8.06 -14.79
CA GLY A 178 -11.21 -6.98 -13.86
C GLY A 178 -12.45 -6.19 -13.46
N GLU A 179 -13.66 -6.70 -13.71
CA GLU A 179 -14.93 -6.08 -13.30
C GLU A 179 -15.16 -6.19 -11.79
N ILE A 180 -15.69 -5.11 -11.22
CA ILE A 180 -16.06 -5.02 -9.79
C ILE A 180 -17.58 -4.91 -9.66
N GLY A 181 -18.13 -5.69 -8.73
CA GLY A 181 -19.52 -5.60 -8.31
C GLY A 181 -19.76 -4.47 -7.31
N PRO A 182 -21.02 -4.32 -6.84
CA PRO A 182 -21.34 -3.35 -5.79
C PRO A 182 -20.54 -3.64 -4.51
N GLY A 183 -20.11 -2.59 -3.83
CA GLY A 183 -19.35 -2.71 -2.58
C GLY A 183 -20.26 -2.90 -1.37
N GLU A 184 -19.91 -3.85 -0.52
CA GLU A 184 -20.55 -4.06 0.78
C GLU A 184 -19.60 -3.74 1.92
N THR A 185 -20.15 -3.24 3.03
CA THR A 185 -19.41 -3.10 4.28
C THR A 185 -18.99 -4.49 4.73
N TRP A 186 -17.69 -4.70 4.88
CA TRP A 186 -17.13 -5.96 5.35
C TRP A 186 -16.67 -5.85 6.81
N VAL A 187 -15.89 -4.80 7.11
CA VAL A 187 -15.44 -4.48 8.48
C VAL A 187 -15.69 -3.00 8.73
N ASP A 188 -16.30 -2.69 9.86
CA ASP A 188 -16.51 -1.32 10.35
C ASP A 188 -15.76 -1.13 11.67
N LEU A 189 -14.64 -0.41 11.61
CA LEU A 189 -13.79 -0.18 12.79
C LEU A 189 -14.50 0.70 13.84
N ASN A 190 -15.49 1.51 13.45
CA ASN A 190 -16.26 2.30 14.40
C ASN A 190 -17.14 1.39 15.26
N THR A 191 -17.82 0.44 14.62
CA THR A 191 -18.67 -0.53 15.33
C THR A 191 -17.85 -1.49 16.20
N LEU A 192 -16.63 -1.81 15.78
CA LEU A 192 -15.71 -2.68 16.52
C LEU A 192 -14.88 -1.95 17.60
N ASP A 193 -14.99 -0.62 17.70
CA ASP A 193 -14.19 0.21 18.62
C ASP A 193 -12.67 0.00 18.50
N ILE A 194 -12.18 -0.15 17.26
CA ILE A 194 -10.76 -0.34 16.97
C ILE A 194 -10.13 1.04 16.75
N GLU A 195 -9.11 1.38 17.53
CA GLU A 195 -8.37 2.66 17.40
C GLU A 195 -7.62 2.79 16.06
N GLY A 196 -7.49 4.02 15.57
CA GLY A 196 -6.85 4.35 14.31
C GLY A 196 -7.79 4.23 13.10
N SER A 197 -7.23 4.44 11.92
CA SER A 197 -7.92 4.35 10.63
C SER A 197 -7.25 3.28 9.75
N PRO A 198 -8.02 2.52 8.95
CA PRO A 198 -7.43 1.54 8.04
C PRO A 198 -6.68 2.29 6.94
N ASP A 199 -5.43 1.94 6.74
CA ASP A 199 -4.53 2.52 5.74
C ASP A 199 -4.22 1.47 4.65
N GLY A 200 -2.98 1.28 4.23
CA GLY A 200 -2.58 0.21 3.33
C GLY A 200 -2.76 -1.22 3.89
N ALA A 201 -2.84 -2.20 3.00
CA ALA A 201 -3.16 -3.59 3.34
C ALA A 201 -2.45 -4.67 2.52
N ALA A 202 -2.51 -5.91 3.03
CA ALA A 202 -2.04 -7.12 2.37
C ALA A 202 -2.90 -8.34 2.76
N VAL A 203 -2.87 -9.41 1.95
CA VAL A 203 -3.59 -10.67 2.23
C VAL A 203 -2.59 -11.82 2.35
N ASP A 204 -2.78 -12.67 3.37
CA ASP A 204 -1.97 -13.87 3.56
C ASP A 204 -2.50 -15.10 2.81
N ALA A 205 -1.76 -16.22 2.85
CA ALA A 205 -2.12 -17.44 2.15
C ALA A 205 -3.39 -18.15 2.71
N GLU A 206 -3.93 -17.68 3.85
CA GLU A 206 -5.18 -18.15 4.45
C GLU A 206 -6.33 -17.15 4.25
N ASP A 207 -6.21 -16.23 3.29
CA ASP A 207 -7.20 -15.19 3.01
C ASP A 207 -7.46 -14.21 4.16
N HIS A 208 -6.56 -14.12 5.15
CA HIS A 208 -6.70 -13.07 6.15
C HIS A 208 -6.19 -11.74 5.60
N TYR A 209 -6.98 -10.70 5.83
CA TYR A 209 -6.67 -9.33 5.45
C TYR A 209 -5.93 -8.63 6.59
N TRP A 210 -4.77 -8.07 6.28
CA TRP A 210 -3.91 -7.34 7.19
C TRP A 210 -3.93 -5.86 6.83
N THR A 211 -4.24 -4.98 7.77
CA THR A 211 -4.25 -3.52 7.55
C THR A 211 -3.45 -2.82 8.63
N ALA A 212 -2.68 -1.83 8.21
CA ALA A 212 -2.16 -0.86 9.16
C ALA A 212 -3.31 -0.03 9.75
N LEU A 213 -3.16 0.36 11.01
CA LEU A 213 -4.07 1.25 11.72
C LEU A 213 -3.36 2.59 11.95
N PHE A 214 -3.48 3.51 10.99
CA PHE A 214 -2.87 4.84 11.08
C PHE A 214 -3.43 5.60 12.29
N GLY A 215 -2.53 6.09 13.16
CA GLY A 215 -2.90 6.69 14.44
C GLY A 215 -3.30 5.68 15.54
N GLY A 216 -3.29 4.39 15.23
CA GLY A 216 -3.67 3.29 16.14
C GLY A 216 -2.50 2.43 16.60
N ALA A 217 -1.26 2.76 16.21
CA ALA A 217 -0.02 2.09 16.62
C ALA A 217 -0.05 0.55 16.53
N ALA A 218 -0.73 0.01 15.50
CA ALA A 218 -0.87 -1.42 15.31
C ALA A 218 -1.16 -1.82 13.85
N VAL A 219 -0.96 -3.10 13.56
CA VAL A 219 -1.53 -3.79 12.40
C VAL A 219 -2.65 -4.71 12.88
N ALA A 220 -3.80 -4.71 12.21
CA ALA A 220 -4.90 -5.63 12.46
C ALA A 220 -4.94 -6.73 11.41
N ARG A 221 -5.33 -7.96 11.83
CA ARG A 221 -5.55 -9.12 10.98
C ARG A 221 -7.00 -9.56 11.12
N PHE A 222 -7.74 -9.56 10.01
CA PHE A 222 -9.13 -10.02 9.93
C PHE A 222 -9.22 -11.34 9.16
N ASP A 223 -10.05 -12.28 9.62
CA ASP A 223 -10.37 -13.49 8.86
C ASP A 223 -11.30 -13.19 7.67
N PRO A 224 -11.56 -14.15 6.75
CA PRO A 224 -12.44 -13.93 5.59
C PRO A 224 -13.88 -13.51 5.92
N ASP A 225 -14.35 -13.76 7.15
CA ASP A 225 -15.66 -13.37 7.65
C ASP A 225 -15.65 -11.97 8.32
N GLY A 226 -14.51 -11.28 8.27
CA GLY A 226 -14.34 -9.92 8.80
C GLY A 226 -14.16 -9.88 10.32
N GLN A 227 -13.88 -11.00 10.98
CA GLN A 227 -13.63 -11.03 12.42
C GLN A 227 -12.18 -10.66 12.72
N LEU A 228 -11.97 -9.82 13.73
CA LEU A 228 -10.62 -9.49 14.20
C LEU A 228 -9.97 -10.72 14.85
N VAL A 229 -8.94 -11.27 14.21
CA VAL A 229 -8.21 -12.44 14.70
C VAL A 229 -7.02 -12.04 15.56
N ALA A 230 -6.34 -10.95 15.19
CA ALA A 230 -5.17 -10.48 15.91
C ALA A 230 -4.93 -8.97 15.70
N ARG A 231 -4.29 -8.36 16.70
CA ARG A 231 -3.74 -7.00 16.65
C ARG A 231 -2.28 -7.06 17.05
N TYR A 232 -1.40 -6.52 16.21
CA TYR A 232 0.04 -6.52 16.39
C TYR A 232 0.51 -5.09 16.67
N PRO A 233 0.76 -4.74 17.94
CA PRO A 233 1.23 -3.40 18.28
C PRO A 233 2.67 -3.18 17.80
N LEU A 234 3.01 -1.93 17.49
CA LEU A 234 4.36 -1.50 17.14
C LEU A 234 4.66 -0.12 17.74
N ALA A 235 5.95 0.17 17.94
CA ALA A 235 6.42 1.39 18.59
C ALA A 235 6.43 2.63 17.66
N ALA A 236 5.41 2.78 16.81
CA ALA A 236 5.19 3.93 15.94
C ALA A 236 3.69 4.21 15.86
N LEU A 237 3.29 5.48 15.99
CA LEU A 237 1.88 5.87 16.10
C LEU A 237 1.12 5.69 14.77
N GLN A 238 1.80 5.96 13.65
CA GLN A 238 1.22 5.98 12.30
C GLN A 238 1.87 4.89 11.42
N PRO A 239 1.53 3.60 11.62
CA PRO A 239 1.79 2.59 10.59
C PRO A 239 0.93 2.88 9.35
N THR A 240 1.49 2.61 8.17
CA THR A 240 0.88 2.99 6.90
C THR A 240 0.53 1.79 6.03
N MET A 241 1.44 0.84 5.81
CA MET A 241 1.13 -0.32 4.98
C MET A 241 1.94 -1.56 5.38
N PRO A 242 1.30 -2.74 5.51
CA PRO A 242 1.99 -4.01 5.62
C PRO A 242 2.32 -4.60 4.25
N ALA A 243 3.45 -5.31 4.14
CA ALA A 243 3.75 -6.16 3.00
C ALA A 243 4.50 -7.43 3.43
N PHE A 244 4.16 -8.55 2.81
CA PHE A 244 4.89 -9.80 3.03
C PHE A 244 6.09 -9.92 2.09
N GLY A 245 7.18 -10.43 2.63
CA GLY A 245 8.42 -10.66 1.90
C GLY A 245 9.31 -11.68 2.60
N GLY A 246 10.60 -11.60 2.31
CA GLY A 246 11.55 -12.66 2.62
C GLY A 246 11.45 -13.85 1.65
N PRO A 247 12.49 -14.70 1.56
CA PRO A 247 12.52 -15.82 0.62
C PRO A 247 11.39 -16.84 0.77
N ASP A 248 10.80 -16.94 1.96
CA ASP A 248 9.70 -17.86 2.30
C ASP A 248 8.34 -17.15 2.43
N GLY A 249 8.28 -15.83 2.18
CA GLY A 249 7.08 -15.01 2.32
C GLY A 249 6.64 -14.79 3.78
N ARG A 250 7.48 -15.11 4.78
CA ARG A 250 7.13 -15.10 6.21
C ARG A 250 7.68 -13.91 6.97
N THR A 251 8.25 -12.93 6.30
CA THR A 251 8.58 -11.64 6.90
C THR A 251 7.48 -10.65 6.59
N LEU A 252 6.77 -10.18 7.60
CA LEU A 252 5.87 -9.03 7.47
C LEU A 252 6.68 -7.76 7.69
N PHE A 253 6.77 -6.91 6.67
CA PHE A 253 7.29 -5.56 6.77
C PHE A 253 6.14 -4.57 6.97
N VAL A 254 6.39 -3.48 7.69
CA VAL A 254 5.40 -2.42 7.91
C VAL A 254 6.07 -1.06 7.79
N THR A 255 5.62 -0.22 6.86
CA THR A 255 6.04 1.18 6.76
C THR A 255 5.29 2.05 7.78
N THR A 256 5.88 3.19 8.13
CA THR A 256 5.29 4.13 9.09
C THR A 256 5.59 5.58 8.68
N ALA A 257 4.89 6.54 9.29
CA ALA A 257 4.97 7.96 8.95
C ALA A 257 5.28 8.85 10.17
N ARG A 258 5.81 10.04 9.89
CA ARG A 258 5.93 11.18 10.85
C ARG A 258 4.98 12.33 10.53
N GLU A 259 4.24 12.22 9.43
CA GLU A 259 3.34 13.25 8.94
C GLU A 259 2.44 13.79 10.07
N ASN A 260 2.33 15.12 10.15
CA ASN A 260 1.51 15.83 11.14
C ASN A 260 1.86 15.58 12.62
N MET A 261 3.01 14.99 12.94
CA MET A 261 3.48 14.84 14.32
C MET A 261 4.28 16.06 14.79
N ASP A 262 3.94 16.57 15.98
CA ASP A 262 4.74 17.59 16.65
C ASP A 262 5.95 17.01 17.40
N ALA A 263 6.80 17.88 17.94
CA ALA A 263 8.01 17.47 18.64
C ALA A 263 7.74 16.61 19.89
N ALA A 264 6.61 16.82 20.57
CA ALA A 264 6.24 16.05 21.75
C ALA A 264 5.83 14.63 21.35
N THR A 265 4.99 14.51 20.32
CA THR A 265 4.55 13.23 19.76
C THR A 265 5.74 12.43 19.22
N LEU A 266 6.67 13.07 18.51
CA LEU A 266 7.89 12.42 18.00
C LEU A 266 8.82 11.94 19.13
N ALA A 267 8.83 12.62 20.29
CA ALA A 267 9.60 12.18 21.44
C ALA A 267 8.96 10.95 22.12
N GLU A 268 7.64 10.84 22.11
CA GLU A 268 6.90 9.67 22.60
C GLU A 268 6.99 8.48 21.63
N TRP A 269 6.99 8.76 20.32
CA TRP A 269 7.02 7.76 19.24
C TRP A 269 8.28 7.90 18.37
N PRO A 270 9.48 7.62 18.91
CA PRO A 270 10.75 7.92 18.24
C PRO A 270 10.99 7.12 16.96
N HIS A 271 10.31 5.97 16.80
CA HIS A 271 10.43 5.11 15.62
C HIS A 271 9.39 5.39 14.52
N SER A 272 8.49 6.37 14.71
CA SER A 272 7.64 6.87 13.62
C SER A 272 8.50 7.28 12.42
N GLY A 273 8.08 6.91 11.21
CA GLY A 273 8.85 7.11 9.97
C GLY A 273 9.90 6.03 9.68
N SER A 274 9.95 4.93 10.45
CA SER A 274 10.81 3.76 10.23
C SER A 274 10.09 2.63 9.49
N VAL A 275 10.84 1.61 9.07
CA VAL A 275 10.30 0.32 8.62
C VAL A 275 10.42 -0.68 9.77
N PHE A 276 9.32 -1.39 10.05
CA PHE A 276 9.25 -2.46 11.05
C PHE A 276 9.20 -3.82 10.36
N SER A 277 9.57 -4.87 11.09
CA SER A 277 9.34 -6.24 10.62
C SER A 277 9.03 -7.20 11.75
N MET A 278 8.37 -8.32 11.41
CA MET A 278 8.27 -9.51 12.25
C MET A 278 8.18 -10.78 11.40
N THR A 279 8.48 -11.93 11.99
CA THR A 279 8.20 -13.23 11.37
C THR A 279 6.74 -13.63 11.62
N VAL A 280 6.10 -14.25 10.62
CA VAL A 280 4.72 -14.75 10.69
C VAL A 280 4.62 -16.25 10.40
N ASP A 281 3.59 -16.89 10.97
CA ASP A 281 3.32 -18.32 10.82
C ASP A 281 2.60 -18.68 9.51
N VAL A 282 2.00 -17.68 8.84
CA VAL A 282 1.33 -17.85 7.56
C VAL A 282 2.06 -16.96 6.56
N PRO A 283 2.57 -17.51 5.45
CA PRO A 283 3.25 -16.69 4.46
C PRO A 283 2.25 -15.79 3.75
N GLY A 284 2.71 -14.63 3.31
CA GLY A 284 1.96 -13.80 2.39
C GLY A 284 1.96 -14.35 0.98
N ARG A 285 1.21 -13.66 0.12
CA ARG A 285 1.29 -13.85 -1.32
C ARG A 285 2.29 -12.86 -1.91
N ALA A 286 3.02 -13.31 -2.94
CA ALA A 286 3.82 -12.41 -3.74
C ALA A 286 2.90 -11.41 -4.46
N ALA A 287 3.24 -10.12 -4.38
CA ALA A 287 2.55 -9.10 -5.14
C ALA A 287 2.66 -9.40 -6.65
N ALA A 288 1.53 -9.31 -7.34
CA ALA A 288 1.48 -9.43 -8.79
C ALA A 288 2.32 -8.33 -9.44
N ALA A 289 2.94 -8.64 -10.58
CA ALA A 289 3.61 -7.66 -11.41
C ALA A 289 2.60 -7.08 -12.41
N PHE A 290 2.78 -5.81 -12.74
CA PHE A 290 2.05 -5.16 -13.81
C PHE A 290 2.36 -5.83 -15.15
N ASN A 291 1.30 -6.27 -15.83
CA ASN A 291 1.35 -6.95 -17.11
C ASN A 291 0.49 -6.19 -18.13
N PRO A 292 1.09 -5.46 -19.08
CA PRO A 292 0.34 -4.71 -20.09
C PRO A 292 -0.36 -5.60 -21.14
N GLY A 293 -0.12 -6.91 -21.11
CA GLY A 293 -0.70 -7.89 -22.04
C GLY A 293 -1.98 -8.56 -21.55
N VAL A 294 -2.54 -8.14 -20.42
CA VAL A 294 -3.82 -8.66 -19.92
C VAL A 294 -4.93 -8.16 -20.84
N ASN A 295 -5.60 -9.07 -21.55
CA ASN A 295 -6.79 -8.68 -22.32
C ASN A 295 -7.89 -8.18 -21.36
N PRO A 296 -8.58 -7.08 -21.69
CA PRO A 296 -9.72 -6.60 -20.92
C PRO A 296 -10.87 -7.61 -20.88
#